data_AF-A0A1F7ZLX9-F1
#
_entry.id   AF-A0A1F7ZLX9-F1
#
_cell.length_a   1.000
_cell.length_b   1.000
_cell.length_c   1.000
_cell.angle_alpha   90.00
_cell.angle_beta   90.00
_cell.angle_gamma   90.00
#
_symmetry.space_group_name_H-M   'P 1'
#
loop_
_entity.id
_entity.type
_entity.pdbx_description
1 polymer ?
#
loop_
_entity_poly.entity_id
_entity_poly.type
_entity_poly.pdbx_seq_one_letter_code
_entity_poly.pdbx_strand_id
1 'polypeptide(L)'
;MGSVDEVLKLLNKQALIEVASSLAGTPASQLDNNSSPITGPGYIIFIISFRDREERWAARIPLNQDDSFLEICIRPIQLARKSPNVPAPRIHGYSDCGSRGCNPVGVGYMLLDWIEGSPMMPWDQSTPAAPYRQKVLDQIADLILNMVLECPLDTETLFYGVPNGTPKGTQVSTSVWLTESVDRGIRRTLRRQDYSTAIDYLIQRSMIPQYVVAQHENSPWVFVHVDLHNDNIIIDEEYNLKGSIIDWDCNFAVPLQKAATFPKLLENVPGAAPPGLPETHAYLDLPADKRYFLSILAEKERKRTNGTSITQLMETSSERNFFEMSHHRVPVHREFVSRFCPRTRGNVRAALEEIERFLDINAMFKASDDAIVRTVQTLEALLYQCE
;
A
#
# COMPACT_ATOMS: atom_id res chain seq x y z
N MET A 1 -8.28 -4.62 -18.01
CA MET A 1 -6.83 -4.86 -17.99
C MET A 1 -6.46 -5.44 -19.34
N GLY A 2 -5.62 -4.76 -20.12
CA GLY A 2 -5.12 -5.33 -21.37
C GLY A 2 -4.13 -6.46 -21.06
N SER A 3 -4.05 -7.45 -21.95
CA SER A 3 -2.99 -8.45 -21.91
C SER A 3 -1.64 -7.84 -22.31
N VAL A 4 -0.55 -8.47 -21.86
CA VAL A 4 0.82 -8.08 -22.25
C VAL A 4 0.94 -8.00 -23.77
N ASP A 5 0.41 -9.00 -24.49
CA ASP A 5 0.47 -9.06 -25.95
C ASP A 5 -0.29 -7.93 -26.65
N GLU A 6 -1.43 -7.51 -26.11
CA GLU A 6 -2.21 -6.40 -26.66
C GLU A 6 -1.45 -5.08 -26.54
N VAL A 7 -0.87 -4.80 -25.37
CA VAL A 7 -0.10 -3.58 -25.14
C VAL A 7 1.16 -3.57 -25.98
N LEU A 8 1.87 -4.70 -26.10
CA LEU A 8 3.07 -4.80 -26.95
C LEU A 8 2.78 -4.58 -28.43
N LYS A 9 1.59 -4.95 -28.92
CA LYS A 9 1.19 -4.68 -30.32
C LYS A 9 0.95 -3.20 -30.59
N LEU A 10 0.52 -2.45 -29.59
CA LEU A 10 0.28 -1.01 -29.69
C LEU A 10 1.55 -0.17 -29.46
N LEU A 11 2.49 -0.71 -28.68
CA LEU A 11 3.73 -0.03 -28.30
C LEU A 11 4.66 0.16 -29.50
N ASN A 12 4.88 1.42 -29.88
CA ASN A 12 5.96 1.79 -30.79
C ASN A 12 7.28 1.92 -30.01
N LYS A 13 8.05 0.82 -29.96
CA LYS A 13 9.34 0.74 -29.28
C LYS A 13 10.38 1.72 -29.82
N GLN A 14 10.36 1.98 -31.13
CA GLN A 14 11.31 2.91 -31.77
C GLN A 14 11.03 4.35 -31.32
N ALA A 15 9.76 4.75 -31.32
CA ALA A 15 9.36 6.05 -30.79
C ALA A 15 9.70 6.21 -29.30
N LEU A 16 9.59 5.14 -28.50
CA LEU A 16 10.00 5.17 -27.08
C LEU A 16 11.50 5.44 -26.92
N ILE A 17 12.34 4.80 -27.73
CA ILE A 17 13.80 5.04 -27.76
C ILE A 17 14.11 6.49 -28.19
N GLU A 18 13.40 7.01 -29.19
CA GLU A 18 13.58 8.39 -29.67
C GLU A 18 13.20 9.42 -28.61
N VAL A 19 12.07 9.22 -27.91
CA VAL A 19 11.66 10.04 -26.78
C VAL A 19 12.72 10.01 -25.68
N ALA A 20 13.19 8.82 -25.29
CA ALA A 20 14.22 8.67 -24.26
C ALA A 20 15.52 9.37 -24.68
N SER A 21 15.93 9.22 -25.94
CA SER A 21 17.12 9.89 -26.49
C SER A 21 17.00 11.42 -26.42
N SER A 22 15.84 11.95 -26.81
CA SER A 22 15.56 13.38 -26.78
C SER A 22 15.59 13.95 -25.37
N LEU A 23 14.98 13.25 -24.40
CA LEU A 23 14.96 13.67 -23.00
C LEU A 23 16.33 13.56 -22.35
N ALA A 24 17.11 12.53 -22.70
CA ALA A 24 18.46 12.35 -22.19
C ALA A 24 19.44 13.35 -22.82
N GLY A 25 19.20 13.81 -24.04
CA GLY A 25 20.16 14.61 -24.82
C GLY A 25 21.35 13.79 -25.35
N THR A 26 21.22 12.47 -25.38
CA THR A 26 22.20 11.51 -25.94
C THR A 26 21.45 10.33 -26.54
N PRO A 27 21.95 9.68 -27.61
CA PRO A 27 21.27 8.54 -28.21
C PRO A 27 21.11 7.36 -27.22
N ALA A 28 19.87 6.93 -27.04
CA ALA A 28 19.57 5.63 -26.44
C ALA A 28 19.99 4.51 -27.41
N SER A 29 20.65 3.48 -26.88
CA SER A 29 21.23 2.39 -27.65
C SER A 29 20.15 1.42 -28.13
N GLN A 30 19.39 0.88 -27.18
CA GLN A 30 18.36 -0.14 -27.40
C GLN A 30 17.55 -0.36 -26.12
N LEU A 31 16.51 -1.19 -26.22
CA LEU A 31 15.87 -1.81 -25.06
C LEU A 31 16.66 -3.09 -24.72
N ASP A 32 17.39 -3.12 -23.61
CA ASP A 32 18.32 -4.22 -23.30
C ASP A 32 17.61 -5.57 -23.12
N ASN A 33 16.38 -5.54 -22.61
CA ASN A 33 15.53 -6.71 -22.41
C ASN A 33 14.39 -6.80 -23.44
N ASN A 34 14.63 -6.34 -24.68
CA ASN A 34 13.59 -6.28 -25.72
C ASN A 34 12.89 -7.63 -25.99
N SER A 35 13.64 -8.73 -25.96
CA SER A 35 13.15 -10.09 -26.23
C SER A 35 12.43 -10.71 -25.03
N SER A 36 12.71 -10.24 -23.82
CA SER A 36 12.16 -10.77 -22.57
C SER A 36 11.97 -9.63 -21.57
N PRO A 37 10.97 -8.74 -21.79
CA PRO A 37 10.72 -7.65 -20.87
C PRO A 37 10.32 -8.19 -19.50
N ILE A 38 10.56 -7.39 -18.47
CA ILE A 38 10.08 -7.69 -17.12
C ILE A 38 8.57 -7.43 -17.11
N THR A 39 7.78 -8.39 -16.66
CA THR A 39 6.32 -8.26 -16.59
C THR A 39 5.84 -8.46 -15.17
N GLY A 40 5.02 -7.52 -14.69
CA GLY A 40 4.30 -7.63 -13.42
C GLY A 40 2.78 -7.67 -13.62
N PRO A 41 1.98 -7.78 -12.55
CA PRO A 41 0.52 -7.85 -12.63
C PRO A 41 -0.14 -6.67 -13.35
N GLY A 42 0.51 -5.51 -13.38
CA GLY A 42 -0.02 -4.29 -13.98
C GLY A 42 0.87 -3.60 -15.00
N TYR A 43 2.08 -4.11 -15.28
CA TYR A 43 3.08 -3.37 -16.05
C TYR A 43 4.02 -4.26 -16.88
N ILE A 44 4.57 -3.67 -17.92
CA ILE A 44 5.73 -4.16 -18.68
C ILE A 44 6.87 -3.17 -18.45
N ILE A 45 8.08 -3.65 -18.15
CA ILE A 45 9.25 -2.82 -17.90
C ILE A 45 10.36 -3.17 -18.89
N PHE A 46 10.82 -2.14 -19.60
CA PHE A 46 12.02 -2.21 -20.43
C PHE A 46 13.18 -1.46 -19.78
N ILE A 47 14.40 -1.97 -19.97
CA ILE A 47 15.63 -1.29 -19.58
C ILE A 47 16.18 -0.55 -20.80
N ILE A 48 16.48 0.73 -20.65
CA ILE A 48 17.05 1.58 -21.69
C ILE A 48 18.48 1.94 -21.30
N SER A 49 19.42 1.52 -22.13
CA SER A 49 20.83 1.94 -22.05
C SER A 49 21.13 3.06 -23.05
N PHE A 50 22.08 3.92 -22.72
CA PHE A 50 22.53 5.03 -23.57
C PHE A 50 23.96 4.80 -24.05
N ARG A 51 24.35 5.40 -25.18
CA ARG A 51 25.69 5.18 -25.75
C ARG A 51 26.80 5.85 -24.94
N ASP A 52 26.53 7.06 -24.45
CA ASP A 52 27.53 7.92 -23.83
C ASP A 52 27.27 8.15 -22.34
N ARG A 53 26.45 7.29 -21.71
CA ARG A 53 26.16 7.35 -20.27
C ARG A 53 26.13 5.96 -19.66
N GLU A 54 26.64 5.87 -18.43
CA GLU A 54 26.53 4.67 -17.60
C GLU A 54 25.14 4.53 -16.99
N GLU A 55 24.45 5.66 -16.73
CA GLU A 55 23.08 5.65 -16.21
C GLU A 55 22.14 4.92 -17.18
N ARG A 56 21.26 4.09 -16.62
CA ARG A 56 20.19 3.39 -17.35
C ARG A 56 18.84 3.86 -16.89
N TRP A 57 17.84 3.78 -17.76
CA TRP A 57 16.46 4.13 -17.41
C TRP A 57 15.54 2.91 -17.48
N ALA A 58 14.50 2.92 -16.64
CA ALA A 58 13.40 1.97 -16.70
C ALA A 58 12.22 2.62 -17.43
N ALA A 59 11.76 2.01 -18.53
CA ALA A 59 10.50 2.37 -19.17
C ALA A 59 9.38 1.44 -18.69
N ARG A 60 8.50 1.97 -17.84
CA ARG A 60 7.35 1.27 -17.28
C ARG A 60 6.10 1.57 -18.10
N ILE A 61 5.48 0.54 -18.63
CA ILE A 61 4.30 0.60 -19.51
C ILE A 61 3.11 -0.04 -18.77
N PRO A 62 2.06 0.72 -18.40
CA PRO A 62 0.86 0.17 -17.76
C PRO A 62 0.13 -0.83 -18.67
N LEU A 63 -0.41 -1.91 -18.10
CA LEU A 63 -1.29 -2.82 -18.82
C LEU A 63 -2.71 -2.26 -18.98
N ASN A 64 -3.11 -1.39 -18.05
CA ASN A 64 -4.35 -0.62 -18.17
C ASN A 64 -4.06 0.72 -18.85
N GLN A 65 -4.56 0.86 -20.08
CA GLN A 65 -4.31 2.02 -20.95
C GLN A 65 -5.44 3.07 -20.91
N ASP A 66 -6.46 2.83 -20.09
CA ASP A 66 -7.65 3.68 -20.01
C ASP A 66 -7.66 4.57 -18.76
N ASP A 67 -7.03 4.12 -17.67
CA ASP A 67 -6.96 4.88 -16.42
C ASP A 67 -5.70 5.75 -16.35
N SER A 68 -5.87 7.03 -16.02
CA SER A 68 -4.75 7.92 -15.71
C SER A 68 -3.91 7.32 -14.58
N PHE A 69 -2.60 7.19 -14.81
CA PHE A 69 -1.66 6.68 -13.80
C PHE A 69 -0.82 7.79 -13.19
N LEU A 70 -1.05 9.06 -13.58
CA LEU A 70 -0.37 10.22 -13.01
C LEU A 70 -0.54 10.27 -11.49
N GLU A 71 -1.77 10.20 -11.02
CA GLU A 71 -2.08 10.32 -9.59
C GLU A 71 -1.59 9.12 -8.77
N ILE A 72 -1.58 7.94 -9.39
CA ILE A 72 -1.32 6.67 -8.69
C ILE A 72 0.17 6.32 -8.67
N CYS A 73 0.92 6.66 -9.72
CA CYS A 73 2.32 6.25 -9.88
C CYS A 73 3.30 7.44 -9.86
N ILE A 74 2.96 8.53 -10.54
CA ILE A 74 3.88 9.69 -10.70
C ILE A 74 3.91 10.55 -9.44
N ARG A 75 2.72 10.87 -8.89
CA ARG A 75 2.62 11.76 -7.72
C ARG A 75 3.32 11.23 -6.47
N PRO A 76 3.20 9.95 -6.08
CA PRO A 76 3.95 9.42 -4.94
C PRO A 76 5.46 9.59 -5.09
N ILE A 77 6.02 9.31 -6.27
CA ILE A 77 7.45 9.50 -6.55
C ILE A 77 7.83 10.98 -6.43
N GLN A 78 7.00 11.89 -6.96
CA GLN A 78 7.26 13.33 -6.85
C GLN A 78 7.25 13.82 -5.39
N LEU A 79 6.32 13.33 -4.56
CA LEU A 79 6.28 13.65 -3.13
C LEU A 79 7.52 13.12 -2.41
N ALA A 80 7.87 11.84 -2.62
CA ALA A 80 9.07 11.24 -2.04
C ALA A 80 10.34 12.05 -2.38
N ARG A 81 10.47 12.48 -3.64
CA ARG A 81 11.62 13.26 -4.12
C ARG A 81 11.71 14.69 -3.60
N LYS A 82 10.67 15.23 -2.95
CA LYS A 82 10.78 16.52 -2.24
C LYS A 82 11.69 16.42 -1.02
N SER A 83 11.94 15.21 -0.53
CA SER A 83 12.79 14.98 0.63
C SER A 83 14.11 14.31 0.21
N PRO A 84 15.26 14.96 0.45
CA PRO A 84 16.55 14.49 -0.06
C PRO A 84 16.99 13.15 0.55
N ASN A 85 16.46 12.79 1.71
CA ASN A 85 16.79 11.56 2.43
C ASN A 85 15.84 10.39 2.12
N VAL A 86 14.85 10.59 1.24
CA VAL A 86 13.93 9.53 0.81
C VAL A 86 14.32 9.07 -0.59
N PRO A 87 14.81 7.81 -0.74
CA PRO A 87 15.25 7.28 -2.02
C PRO A 87 14.05 7.00 -2.93
N ALA A 88 13.91 7.77 -4.01
CA ALA A 88 12.91 7.51 -5.04
C ALA A 88 13.48 7.79 -6.43
N PRO A 89 13.16 6.96 -7.44
CA PRO A 89 13.72 7.10 -8.78
C PRO A 89 13.33 8.44 -9.40
N ARG A 90 14.25 9.10 -10.11
CA ARG A 90 13.91 10.30 -10.88
C ARG A 90 12.97 9.94 -12.02
N ILE A 91 12.00 10.83 -12.26
CA ILE A 91 11.13 10.76 -13.43
C ILE A 91 11.74 11.61 -14.53
N HIS A 92 12.07 11.00 -15.66
CA HIS A 92 12.68 11.67 -16.82
C HIS A 92 11.64 12.17 -17.81
N GLY A 93 10.51 11.48 -17.88
CA GLY A 93 9.39 11.82 -18.74
C GLY A 93 8.30 10.78 -18.62
N TYR A 94 7.08 11.15 -19.00
CA TYR A 94 5.95 10.24 -19.03
C TYR A 94 4.92 10.72 -20.05
N SER A 95 4.06 9.81 -20.49
CA SER A 95 2.84 10.13 -21.22
C SER A 95 1.70 9.36 -20.58
N ASP A 96 0.66 10.09 -20.17
CA ASP A 96 -0.46 9.50 -19.45
C ASP A 96 -1.34 8.63 -20.35
N CYS A 97 -1.99 7.64 -19.74
CA CYS A 97 -2.99 6.80 -20.39
C CYS A 97 -4.16 7.65 -20.90
N GLY A 98 -4.85 7.20 -21.94
CA GLY A 98 -5.99 7.93 -22.52
C GLY A 98 -5.65 9.19 -23.35
N SER A 99 -4.40 9.65 -23.39
CA SER A 99 -3.94 10.78 -24.25
C SER A 99 -3.78 10.38 -25.72
N ARG A 100 -4.85 9.83 -26.31
CA ARG A 100 -4.84 9.28 -27.68
C ARG A 100 -4.83 10.42 -28.70
N GLY A 101 -3.65 10.70 -29.27
CA GLY A 101 -3.49 11.62 -30.40
C GLY A 101 -2.14 12.33 -30.49
N CYS A 102 -1.45 12.56 -29.37
CA CYS A 102 -0.17 13.30 -29.33
C CYS A 102 1.02 12.48 -28.84
N ASN A 103 0.83 11.19 -28.53
CA ASN A 103 1.88 10.31 -28.02
C ASN A 103 2.42 9.38 -29.14
N PRO A 104 3.63 9.60 -29.67
CA PRO A 104 4.19 8.79 -30.75
C PRO A 104 4.49 7.34 -30.31
N VAL A 105 4.57 7.07 -29.00
CA VAL A 105 4.78 5.72 -28.44
C VAL A 105 3.53 4.85 -28.55
N GLY A 106 2.34 5.45 -28.71
CA GLY A 106 1.06 4.74 -28.89
C GLY A 106 0.41 4.21 -27.62
N VAL A 107 1.15 4.13 -26.51
CA VAL A 107 0.69 3.70 -25.18
C VAL A 107 1.23 4.61 -24.09
N GLY A 108 0.53 4.71 -22.96
CA GLY A 108 1.02 5.39 -21.76
C GLY A 108 2.32 4.77 -21.25
N TYR A 109 3.23 5.59 -20.76
CA TYR A 109 4.54 5.15 -20.28
C TYR A 109 5.11 6.12 -19.23
N MET A 110 6.04 5.63 -18.43
CA MET A 110 6.87 6.42 -17.53
C MET A 110 8.34 6.00 -17.68
N LEU A 111 9.23 6.98 -17.78
CA LEU A 111 10.68 6.81 -17.81
C LEU A 111 11.25 7.18 -16.44
N LEU A 112 11.87 6.22 -15.78
CA LEU A 112 12.45 6.33 -14.44
C LEU A 112 13.96 6.08 -14.47
N ASP A 113 14.70 6.53 -13.45
CA ASP A 113 16.02 5.96 -13.17
C ASP A 113 15.90 4.42 -13.05
N TRP A 114 16.81 3.68 -13.68
CA TRP A 114 17.01 2.27 -13.37
C TRP A 114 17.83 2.17 -12.08
N ILE A 115 17.31 1.42 -11.12
CA ILE A 115 17.99 1.22 -9.84
C ILE A 115 18.84 -0.04 -9.94
N GLU A 116 20.15 0.13 -9.82
CA GLU A 116 21.10 -0.97 -9.85
C GLU A 116 21.06 -1.82 -8.59
N GLY A 117 21.36 -3.11 -8.75
CA GLY A 117 21.37 -4.09 -7.67
C GLY A 117 20.38 -5.21 -7.91
N SER A 118 20.03 -5.92 -6.84
CA SER A 118 19.05 -7.01 -6.87
C SER A 118 17.99 -6.78 -5.80
N PRO A 119 16.73 -7.21 -6.04
CA PRO A 119 15.75 -7.30 -4.97
C PRO A 119 16.32 -8.10 -3.80
N MET A 120 15.98 -7.68 -2.58
CA MET A 120 16.48 -8.34 -1.39
C MET A 120 15.97 -9.78 -1.33
N MET A 121 16.83 -10.69 -0.86
CA MET A 121 16.40 -12.06 -0.59
C MET A 121 15.29 -12.09 0.46
N PRO A 122 14.39 -13.09 0.43
CA PRO A 122 13.36 -13.26 1.44
C PRO A 122 13.89 -13.12 2.87
N TRP A 123 13.29 -12.23 3.63
CA TRP A 123 13.61 -12.05 5.04
C TRP A 123 13.06 -13.21 5.88
N ASP A 124 13.91 -14.14 6.30
CA ASP A 124 13.51 -15.30 7.10
C ASP A 124 14.23 -15.33 8.46
N GLN A 125 14.22 -16.47 9.16
CA GLN A 125 14.89 -16.60 10.47
C GLN A 125 16.42 -16.44 10.43
N SER A 126 17.05 -16.58 9.26
CA SER A 126 18.50 -16.60 9.06
C SER A 126 19.01 -15.68 7.94
N THR A 127 18.12 -15.20 7.07
CA THR A 127 18.45 -14.43 5.87
C THR A 127 17.89 -13.01 5.98
N PRO A 128 18.70 -11.97 5.75
CA PRO A 128 20.15 -12.02 5.61
C PRO A 128 20.84 -12.35 6.94
N ALA A 129 22.07 -12.87 6.85
CA ALA A 129 22.88 -13.16 8.04
C ALA A 129 23.39 -11.88 8.71
N ALA A 130 23.71 -11.95 10.00
CA ALA A 130 24.45 -10.88 10.67
C ALA A 130 25.86 -10.72 10.05
N PRO A 131 26.40 -9.48 9.92
CA PRO A 131 25.86 -8.22 10.43
C PRO A 131 24.90 -7.49 9.46
N TYR A 132 24.71 -8.01 8.24
CA TYR A 132 23.89 -7.35 7.21
C TYR A 132 22.42 -7.22 7.62
N ARG A 133 21.91 -8.19 8.38
CA ARG A 133 20.58 -8.13 9.00
C ARG A 133 20.36 -6.84 9.79
N GLN A 134 21.24 -6.57 10.76
CA GLN A 134 21.16 -5.36 11.57
C GLN A 134 21.33 -4.11 10.70
N LYS A 135 22.25 -4.14 9.73
CA LYS A 135 22.49 -3.03 8.80
C LYS A 135 21.23 -2.67 7.98
N VAL A 136 20.49 -3.66 7.49
CA VAL A 136 19.25 -3.41 6.74
C VAL A 136 18.17 -2.84 7.66
N LEU A 137 17.96 -3.42 8.84
CA LEU A 137 16.98 -2.91 9.81
C LEU A 137 17.30 -1.48 10.24
N ASP A 138 18.57 -1.15 10.43
CA ASP A 138 19.03 0.19 10.75
C ASP A 138 18.66 1.19 9.62
N GLN A 139 18.97 0.84 8.37
CA GLN A 139 18.64 1.69 7.21
C GLN A 139 17.12 1.84 6.99
N ILE A 140 16.33 0.80 7.24
CA ILE A 140 14.86 0.86 7.13
C ILE A 140 14.27 1.77 8.23
N ALA A 141 14.84 1.75 9.44
CA ALA A 141 14.41 2.66 10.50
C ALA A 141 14.66 4.13 10.10
N ASP A 142 15.81 4.44 9.49
CA ASP A 142 16.05 5.78 8.93
C ASP A 142 15.05 6.11 7.82
N LEU A 143 14.84 5.20 6.88
CA LEU A 143 13.93 5.38 5.76
C LEU A 143 12.50 5.71 6.22
N ILE A 144 11.96 4.95 7.17
CA ILE A 144 10.62 5.18 7.73
C ILE A 144 10.56 6.55 8.41
N LEU A 145 11.56 6.91 9.22
CA LEU A 145 11.58 8.22 9.87
C LEU A 145 11.74 9.37 8.86
N ASN A 146 12.54 9.21 7.81
CA ASN A 146 12.69 10.20 6.75
C ASN A 146 11.34 10.43 6.05
N MET A 147 10.61 9.36 5.72
CA MET A 147 9.28 9.50 5.09
C MET A 147 8.27 10.15 6.04
N VAL A 148 8.16 9.66 7.28
CA VAL A 148 7.15 10.12 8.23
C VAL A 148 7.40 11.55 8.71
N LEU A 149 8.66 11.94 8.91
CA LEU A 149 9.03 13.24 9.50
C LEU A 149 9.40 14.30 8.46
N GLU A 150 9.89 13.91 7.29
CA GLU A 150 10.50 14.84 6.33
C GLU A 150 9.73 14.95 5.01
N CYS A 151 8.89 13.99 4.62
CA CYS A 151 8.08 14.11 3.39
C CYS A 151 6.96 15.14 3.54
N PRO A 152 6.98 16.25 2.79
CA PRO A 152 5.91 17.22 2.88
C PRO A 152 4.66 16.70 2.16
N LEU A 153 3.51 16.93 2.78
CA LEU A 153 2.21 16.82 2.09
C LEU A 153 1.88 18.18 1.48
N ASP A 154 1.44 18.19 0.23
CA ASP A 154 1.00 19.39 -0.48
C ASP A 154 -0.51 19.39 -0.73
N THR A 155 -1.02 20.45 -1.37
CA THR A 155 -2.46 20.59 -1.66
C THR A 155 -2.98 19.58 -2.67
N GLU A 156 -2.09 18.96 -3.45
CA GLU A 156 -2.43 17.96 -4.45
C GLU A 156 -2.32 16.53 -3.90
N THR A 157 -1.84 16.37 -2.67
CA THR A 157 -1.67 15.07 -2.03
C THR A 157 -3.02 14.37 -1.88
N LEU A 158 -3.07 13.14 -2.38
CA LEU A 158 -4.23 12.28 -2.22
C LEU A 158 -4.21 11.59 -0.86
N PHE A 159 -5.34 11.70 -0.18
CA PHE A 159 -5.63 10.99 1.05
C PHE A 159 -6.48 9.76 0.71
N TYR A 160 -5.85 8.59 0.71
CA TYR A 160 -6.53 7.38 0.29
C TYR A 160 -7.50 6.87 1.36
N GLY A 161 -8.68 6.46 0.90
CA GLY A 161 -9.66 5.81 1.73
C GLY A 161 -10.42 6.75 2.67
N VAL A 162 -10.48 8.04 2.36
CA VAL A 162 -11.38 9.00 3.03
C VAL A 162 -12.82 8.87 2.50
N PRO A 163 -13.85 9.27 3.28
CA PRO A 163 -15.24 9.19 2.84
C PRO A 163 -15.51 9.94 1.53
N ASN A 164 -16.43 9.42 0.72
CA ASN A 164 -16.86 10.07 -0.51
C ASN A 164 -17.38 11.50 -0.24
N GLY A 165 -16.94 12.46 -1.05
CA GLY A 165 -17.32 13.87 -0.88
C GLY A 165 -16.45 14.66 0.10
N THR A 166 -15.48 14.01 0.76
CA THR A 166 -14.44 14.71 1.53
C THR A 166 -13.69 15.68 0.60
N PRO A 167 -13.59 16.98 0.93
CA PRO A 167 -12.90 17.94 0.08
C PRO A 167 -11.43 17.55 -0.14
N LYS A 168 -10.90 17.79 -1.35
CA LYS A 168 -9.51 17.51 -1.69
C LYS A 168 -8.57 18.20 -0.69
N GLY A 169 -7.53 17.49 -0.25
CA GLY A 169 -6.59 18.00 0.74
C GLY A 169 -7.05 17.91 2.20
N THR A 170 -8.25 17.36 2.47
CA THR A 170 -8.78 17.25 3.84
C THR A 170 -8.43 15.92 4.48
N GLN A 171 -7.76 15.99 5.63
CA GLN A 171 -7.50 14.83 6.50
C GLN A 171 -8.73 14.53 7.35
N VAL A 172 -8.97 13.24 7.63
CA VAL A 172 -10.00 12.79 8.56
C VAL A 172 -9.36 12.09 9.75
N SER A 173 -10.12 11.92 10.83
CA SER A 173 -9.62 11.19 12.00
C SER A 173 -9.43 9.69 11.69
N THR A 174 -8.65 9.01 12.53
CA THR A 174 -8.34 7.59 12.33
C THR A 174 -9.60 6.73 12.38
N SER A 175 -10.52 6.98 13.31
CA SER A 175 -11.80 6.26 13.36
C SER A 175 -12.66 6.45 12.11
N VAL A 176 -12.71 7.67 11.54
CA VAL A 176 -13.45 7.94 10.30
C VAL A 176 -12.83 7.18 9.12
N TRP A 177 -11.50 7.18 9.02
CA TRP A 177 -10.79 6.42 7.98
C TRP A 177 -11.00 4.91 8.08
N LEU A 178 -10.92 4.34 9.30
CA LEU A 178 -11.21 2.92 9.54
C LEU A 178 -12.67 2.57 9.22
N THR A 179 -13.61 3.43 9.62
CA THR A 179 -15.05 3.26 9.34
C THR A 179 -15.29 3.20 7.84
N GLU A 180 -14.76 4.15 7.08
CA GLU A 180 -14.88 4.17 5.62
C GLU A 180 -14.20 2.94 4.99
N SER A 181 -13.10 2.43 5.56
CA SER A 181 -12.45 1.19 5.12
C SER A 181 -13.36 -0.04 5.25
N VAL A 182 -14.05 -0.20 6.40
CA VAL A 182 -15.02 -1.28 6.61
C VAL A 182 -16.28 -1.08 5.77
N ASP A 183 -16.79 0.16 5.70
CA ASP A 183 -18.00 0.50 4.95
C ASP A 183 -17.85 0.22 3.44
N ARG A 184 -16.64 0.32 2.87
CA ARG A 184 -16.39 -0.16 1.49
C ARG A 184 -16.67 -1.66 1.36
N GLY A 185 -16.29 -2.45 2.35
CA GLY A 185 -16.59 -3.87 2.45
C GLY A 185 -18.09 -4.13 2.48
N ILE A 186 -18.81 -3.47 3.40
CA ILE A 186 -20.27 -3.57 3.56
C ILE A 186 -21.00 -3.20 2.25
N ARG A 187 -20.68 -2.04 1.66
CA ARG A 187 -21.30 -1.59 0.40
C ARG A 187 -21.11 -2.62 -0.72
N ARG A 188 -19.91 -3.21 -0.81
CA ARG A 188 -19.58 -4.21 -1.83
C ARG A 188 -20.36 -5.51 -1.62
N THR A 189 -20.47 -6.01 -0.38
CA THR A 189 -21.17 -7.27 -0.09
C THR A 189 -22.67 -7.14 -0.21
N LEU A 190 -23.26 -6.03 0.26
CA LEU A 190 -24.69 -5.74 0.08
C LEU A 190 -25.10 -5.68 -1.38
N ARG A 191 -24.31 -5.00 -2.24
CA ARG A 191 -24.56 -4.95 -3.70
C ARG A 191 -24.46 -6.33 -4.36
N ARG A 192 -23.65 -7.23 -3.80
CA ARG A 192 -23.50 -8.62 -4.26
C ARG A 192 -24.50 -9.58 -3.62
N GLN A 193 -25.37 -9.09 -2.73
CA GLN A 193 -26.31 -9.90 -1.96
C GLN A 193 -25.62 -10.97 -1.09
N ASP A 194 -24.38 -10.70 -0.65
CA ASP A 194 -23.63 -11.54 0.27
C ASP A 194 -23.88 -11.08 1.72
N TYR A 195 -25.02 -11.50 2.26
CA TYR A 195 -25.49 -11.06 3.58
C TYR A 195 -24.62 -11.61 4.71
N SER A 196 -24.06 -12.81 4.56
CA SER A 196 -23.20 -13.40 5.59
C SER A 196 -21.95 -12.55 5.81
N THR A 197 -21.24 -12.21 4.73
CA THR A 197 -20.05 -11.36 4.82
C THR A 197 -20.40 -9.91 5.14
N ALA A 198 -21.58 -9.40 4.74
CA ALA A 198 -22.06 -8.11 5.23
C ALA A 198 -22.19 -8.08 6.77
N ILE A 199 -22.71 -9.15 7.38
CA ILE A 199 -22.77 -9.27 8.85
C ILE A 199 -21.36 -9.35 9.46
N ASP A 200 -20.41 -10.05 8.82
CA ASP A 200 -19.01 -10.07 9.28
C ASP A 200 -18.43 -8.66 9.37
N TYR A 201 -18.63 -7.85 8.32
CA TYR A 201 -18.18 -6.47 8.32
C TYR A 201 -18.92 -5.58 9.32
N LEU A 202 -20.23 -5.77 9.55
CA LEU A 202 -20.97 -5.03 10.59
C LEU A 202 -20.43 -5.34 11.99
N ILE A 203 -20.09 -6.61 12.27
CA ILE A 203 -19.43 -6.97 13.52
C ILE A 203 -18.05 -6.31 13.60
N GLN A 204 -17.22 -6.39 12.56
CA GLN A 204 -15.91 -5.72 12.52
C GLN A 204 -16.03 -4.21 12.73
N ARG A 205 -17.05 -3.56 12.16
CA ARG A 205 -17.29 -2.12 12.31
C ARG A 205 -17.49 -1.73 13.77
N SER A 206 -18.23 -2.54 14.54
CA SER A 206 -18.42 -2.31 15.98
C SER A 206 -17.13 -2.37 16.81
N MET A 207 -16.07 -3.00 16.28
CA MET A 207 -14.78 -3.16 16.95
C MET A 207 -13.82 -2.00 16.71
N ILE A 208 -14.11 -1.08 15.79
CA ILE A 208 -13.23 0.05 15.44
C ILE A 208 -12.69 0.80 16.66
N PRO A 209 -13.49 1.13 17.71
CA PRO A 209 -12.99 1.83 18.89
C PRO A 209 -11.86 1.10 19.64
N GLN A 210 -11.75 -0.23 19.49
CA GLN A 210 -10.70 -1.05 20.13
C GLN A 210 -9.36 -0.93 19.40
N TYR A 211 -9.38 -0.58 18.11
CA TYR A 211 -8.21 -0.49 17.24
C TYR A 211 -7.74 0.95 17.01
N VAL A 212 -8.38 1.93 17.64
CA VAL A 212 -7.99 3.34 17.59
C VAL A 212 -7.20 3.70 18.84
N VAL A 213 -5.97 4.19 18.65
CA VAL A 213 -5.18 4.78 19.72
C VAL A 213 -5.66 6.21 19.96
N ALA A 214 -6.44 6.42 21.03
CA ALA A 214 -7.15 7.67 21.29
C ALA A 214 -6.24 8.92 21.30
N GLN A 215 -5.01 8.80 21.81
CA GLN A 215 -4.04 9.90 21.83
C GLN A 215 -3.59 10.34 20.42
N HIS A 216 -3.80 9.46 19.43
CA HIS A 216 -3.41 9.64 18.04
C HIS A 216 -4.60 9.70 17.08
N GLU A 217 -5.83 9.84 17.59
CA GLU A 217 -7.05 9.86 16.77
C GLU A 217 -7.00 10.92 15.66
N ASN A 218 -6.50 12.10 16.01
CA ASN A 218 -6.37 13.26 15.11
C ASN A 218 -4.90 13.61 14.82
N SER A 219 -3.97 12.65 14.95
CA SER A 219 -2.59 12.90 14.54
C SER A 219 -2.52 13.21 13.04
N PRO A 220 -1.57 14.06 12.61
CA PRO A 220 -1.40 14.37 11.19
C PRO A 220 -1.21 13.11 10.36
N TRP A 221 -1.78 13.12 9.16
CA TRP A 221 -1.47 12.12 8.15
C TRP A 221 -0.03 12.31 7.67
N VAL A 222 0.59 11.22 7.27
CA VAL A 222 2.00 11.17 6.87
C VAL A 222 2.15 10.35 5.59
N PHE A 223 3.24 10.59 4.89
CA PHE A 223 3.62 9.84 3.70
C PHE A 223 4.56 8.70 4.09
N VAL A 224 4.31 7.50 3.57
CA VAL A 224 5.12 6.29 3.88
C VAL A 224 5.01 5.33 2.71
N HIS A 225 6.04 4.49 2.55
CA HIS A 225 5.96 3.34 1.67
C HIS A 225 5.19 2.20 2.35
N VAL A 226 3.90 2.04 2.05
CA VAL A 226 3.00 1.06 2.71
C VAL A 226 3.27 -0.39 2.29
N ASP A 227 4.02 -0.61 1.21
CA ASP A 227 4.32 -1.95 0.67
C ASP A 227 5.81 -2.30 0.73
N LEU A 228 6.47 -2.00 1.85
CA LEU A 228 7.91 -2.20 2.00
C LEU A 228 8.26 -3.68 2.32
N HIS A 229 8.23 -4.55 1.30
CA HIS A 229 8.67 -5.95 1.35
C HIS A 229 9.96 -6.18 0.53
N ASN A 230 10.49 -7.40 0.59
CA ASN A 230 11.80 -7.75 0.01
C ASN A 230 11.96 -7.37 -1.47
N ASP A 231 10.92 -7.56 -2.30
CA ASP A 231 11.01 -7.29 -3.73
C ASP A 231 11.05 -5.79 -4.07
N ASN A 232 10.54 -4.94 -3.16
CA ASN A 232 10.51 -3.49 -3.31
C ASN A 232 11.76 -2.80 -2.73
N ILE A 233 12.68 -3.58 -2.16
CA ILE A 233 13.96 -3.12 -1.62
C ILE A 233 15.07 -3.71 -2.48
N ILE A 234 15.72 -2.86 -3.26
CA ILE A 234 16.93 -3.21 -4.01
C ILE A 234 18.15 -3.11 -3.09
N ILE A 235 19.10 -4.02 -3.21
CA ILE A 235 20.34 -3.96 -2.45
C ILE A 235 21.54 -4.10 -3.38
N ASP A 236 22.62 -3.42 -3.04
CA ASP A 236 23.94 -3.69 -3.59
C ASP A 236 24.62 -4.87 -2.87
N GLU A 237 25.84 -5.20 -3.29
CA GLU A 237 26.62 -6.31 -2.75
C GLU A 237 26.93 -6.15 -1.25
N GLU A 238 26.92 -4.92 -0.74
CA GLU A 238 27.14 -4.59 0.66
C GLU A 238 25.85 -4.36 1.47
N TYR A 239 24.67 -4.64 0.92
CA TYR A 239 23.36 -4.40 1.57
C TYR A 239 23.06 -2.93 1.90
N ASN A 240 23.46 -1.99 1.05
CA ASN A 240 23.02 -0.59 1.14
C ASN A 240 21.67 -0.36 0.43
N LEU A 241 20.86 0.53 1.00
CA LEU A 241 19.51 0.88 0.50
C LEU A 241 19.46 2.23 -0.24
N LYS A 242 20.61 2.85 -0.56
CA LYS A 242 20.64 4.21 -1.13
C LYS A 242 20.21 4.20 -2.59
N GLY A 243 19.05 4.79 -2.87
CA GLY A 243 18.41 4.78 -4.20
C GLY A 243 17.53 3.55 -4.43
N SER A 244 17.37 2.68 -3.43
CA SER A 244 16.94 1.30 -3.59
C SER A 244 15.45 1.00 -3.50
N ILE A 245 14.60 2.00 -3.23
CA ILE A 245 13.18 1.74 -3.01
C ILE A 245 12.42 1.95 -4.31
N ILE A 246 11.74 0.90 -4.75
CA ILE A 246 10.95 0.87 -5.97
C ILE A 246 9.48 0.62 -5.65
N ASP A 247 8.65 0.65 -6.70
CA ASP A 247 7.20 0.44 -6.63
C ASP A 247 6.44 1.41 -5.70
N TRP A 248 6.66 2.70 -5.93
CA TRP A 248 5.96 3.80 -5.26
C TRP A 248 4.47 3.91 -5.62
N ASP A 249 3.92 2.97 -6.38
CA ASP A 249 2.52 2.98 -6.79
C ASP A 249 1.57 2.93 -5.59
N CYS A 250 0.48 3.69 -5.67
CA CYS A 250 -0.54 3.73 -4.62
C CYS A 250 -0.01 4.10 -3.21
N ASN A 251 1.21 4.65 -3.09
CA ASN A 251 1.72 5.15 -1.82
C ASN A 251 1.16 6.54 -1.57
N PHE A 252 -0.02 6.58 -0.98
CA PHE A 252 -0.73 7.80 -0.61
C PHE A 252 -0.40 8.21 0.82
N ALA A 253 -0.76 9.45 1.19
CA ALA A 253 -0.74 9.82 2.60
C ALA A 253 -1.78 8.99 3.37
N VAL A 254 -1.42 8.57 4.59
CA VAL A 254 -2.25 7.73 5.48
C VAL A 254 -2.24 8.29 6.92
N PRO A 255 -3.21 7.94 7.79
CA PRO A 255 -3.13 8.30 9.20
C PRO A 255 -1.84 7.79 9.84
N LEU A 256 -1.27 8.54 10.78
CA LEU A 256 -0.04 8.14 11.48
C LEU A 256 -0.14 6.73 12.09
N GLN A 257 -1.31 6.36 12.61
CA GLN A 257 -1.53 5.02 13.20
C GLN A 257 -1.44 3.88 12.18
N LYS A 258 -1.70 4.15 10.89
CA LYS A 258 -1.49 3.20 9.78
C LYS A 258 -0.05 3.21 9.29
N ALA A 259 0.62 4.38 9.28
CA ALA A 259 2.02 4.46 8.90
C ALA A 259 2.97 3.82 9.93
N ALA A 260 2.61 3.89 11.22
CA ALA A 260 3.35 3.28 12.31
C ALA A 260 3.00 1.79 12.46
N THR A 261 3.27 1.01 11.41
CA THR A 261 3.30 -0.47 11.44
C THR A 261 4.72 -0.95 11.13
N PHE A 262 5.03 -2.18 11.50
CA PHE A 262 6.29 -2.79 11.10
C PHE A 262 6.43 -2.80 9.56
N PRO A 263 7.65 -2.67 9.00
CA PRO A 263 7.83 -2.92 7.56
C PRO A 263 7.38 -4.35 7.24
N LYS A 264 6.81 -4.58 6.05
CA LYS A 264 6.18 -5.87 5.70
C LYS A 264 7.10 -7.09 5.85
N LEU A 265 8.42 -6.89 5.76
CA LEU A 265 9.41 -7.95 6.00
C LEU A 265 9.48 -8.43 7.48
N LEU A 266 8.94 -7.65 8.43
CA LEU A 266 8.82 -8.01 9.85
C LEU A 266 7.36 -8.23 10.29
N GLU A 267 6.39 -8.03 9.40
CA GLU A 267 4.97 -8.24 9.73
C GLU A 267 4.63 -9.73 9.73
N ASN A 268 3.77 -10.12 10.67
CA ASN A 268 3.22 -11.48 10.78
C ASN A 268 1.69 -11.40 10.86
N VAL A 269 1.07 -11.10 9.74
CA VAL A 269 -0.39 -11.01 9.65
C VAL A 269 -0.96 -12.34 9.14
N PRO A 270 -1.76 -13.07 9.95
CA PRO A 270 -2.36 -14.33 9.53
C PRO A 270 -3.10 -14.21 8.19
N GLY A 271 -2.78 -15.09 7.24
CA GLY A 271 -3.37 -15.07 5.89
C GLY A 271 -2.76 -14.04 4.92
N ALA A 272 -1.70 -13.32 5.31
CA ALA A 272 -1.01 -12.36 4.45
C ALA A 272 0.49 -12.64 4.36
N ALA A 273 0.86 -13.76 3.75
CA ALA A 273 2.25 -13.97 3.35
C ALA A 273 2.65 -12.94 2.27
N PRO A 274 3.86 -12.39 2.31
CA PRO A 274 4.37 -11.54 1.24
C PRO A 274 4.36 -12.26 -0.12
N PRO A 275 4.28 -11.52 -1.24
CA PRO A 275 4.38 -12.09 -2.58
C PRO A 275 5.62 -12.99 -2.72
N GLY A 276 5.48 -14.12 -3.41
CA GLY A 276 6.58 -15.06 -3.66
C GLY A 276 6.97 -15.93 -2.46
N LEU A 277 6.38 -15.74 -1.27
CA LEU A 277 6.69 -16.51 -0.07
C LEU A 277 5.60 -17.55 0.25
N PRO A 278 5.94 -18.66 0.95
CA PRO A 278 4.96 -19.66 1.34
C PRO A 278 3.95 -19.09 2.34
N GLU A 279 2.73 -19.61 2.37
CA GLU A 279 1.67 -19.17 3.29
C GLU A 279 2.08 -19.23 4.77
N THR A 280 2.94 -20.18 5.12
CA THR A 280 3.50 -20.33 6.48
C THR A 280 4.34 -19.13 6.91
N HIS A 281 4.84 -18.32 5.96
CA HIS A 281 5.59 -17.10 6.23
C HIS A 281 4.75 -16.06 6.99
N ALA A 282 3.43 -16.03 6.76
CA ALA A 282 2.49 -15.13 7.44
C ALA A 282 2.51 -15.26 8.98
N TYR A 283 3.08 -16.36 9.49
CA TYR A 283 3.11 -16.69 10.92
C TYR A 283 4.52 -16.55 11.53
N LEU A 284 5.51 -16.03 10.80
CA LEU A 284 6.86 -15.77 11.30
C LEU A 284 6.91 -14.47 12.11
N ASP A 285 6.94 -14.57 13.44
CA ASP A 285 6.90 -13.38 14.31
C ASP A 285 8.22 -12.61 14.40
N LEU A 286 9.36 -13.26 14.13
CA LEU A 286 10.71 -12.67 14.19
C LEU A 286 10.95 -11.74 15.41
N PRO A 287 10.70 -12.21 16.64
CA PRO A 287 10.65 -11.34 17.83
C PRO A 287 12.01 -10.69 18.18
N ALA A 288 13.12 -11.32 17.81
CA ALA A 288 14.45 -10.72 17.99
C ALA A 288 14.63 -9.50 17.08
N ASP A 289 14.21 -9.61 15.82
CA ASP A 289 14.28 -8.53 14.83
C ASP A 289 13.37 -7.37 15.17
N LYS A 290 12.11 -7.65 15.56
CA LYS A 290 11.18 -6.60 16.01
C LYS A 290 11.73 -5.84 17.21
N ARG A 291 12.29 -6.52 18.21
CA ARG A 291 12.91 -5.87 19.37
C ARG A 291 14.11 -5.01 18.98
N TYR A 292 14.99 -5.53 18.12
CA TYR A 292 16.12 -4.77 17.61
C TYR A 292 15.65 -3.53 16.82
N PHE A 293 14.68 -3.72 15.93
CA PHE A 293 14.12 -2.68 15.09
C PHE A 293 13.47 -1.56 15.92
N LEU A 294 12.62 -1.89 16.90
CA LEU A 294 12.03 -0.91 17.80
C LEU A 294 13.10 -0.17 18.62
N SER A 295 14.14 -0.86 19.08
CA SER A 295 15.23 -0.23 19.83
C SER A 295 15.96 0.82 18.99
N ILE A 296 16.33 0.48 17.75
CA ILE A 296 17.07 1.41 16.88
C ILE A 296 16.16 2.54 16.36
N LEU A 297 14.89 2.24 16.09
CA LEU A 297 13.89 3.24 15.73
C LEU A 297 13.70 4.26 16.87
N ALA A 298 13.55 3.81 18.12
CA ALA A 298 13.43 4.69 19.29
C ALA A 298 14.64 5.59 19.47
N GLU A 299 15.85 5.05 19.28
CA GLU A 299 17.09 5.83 19.37
C GLU A 299 17.12 6.94 18.30
N LYS A 300 16.83 6.58 17.05
CA LYS A 300 16.83 7.50 15.91
C LYS A 300 15.72 8.54 16.00
N GLU A 301 14.52 8.14 16.40
CA GLU A 301 13.38 9.03 16.59
C GLU A 301 13.69 10.06 17.68
N ARG A 302 14.22 9.61 18.84
CA ARG A 302 14.56 10.51 19.95
C ARG A 302 15.58 11.57 19.56
N LYS A 303 16.58 11.21 18.75
CA LYS A 303 17.57 12.16 18.22
C LYS A 303 16.96 13.21 17.29
N ARG A 304 15.85 12.91 16.62
CA ARG A 304 15.19 13.78 15.64
C ARG A 304 14.03 14.60 16.24
N THR A 305 13.31 14.07 17.22
CA THR A 305 12.03 14.64 17.71
C THR A 305 12.00 14.89 19.22
N ASN A 306 13.03 14.48 19.98
CA ASN A 306 13.02 14.40 21.45
C ASN A 306 11.93 13.48 22.03
N GLY A 307 11.30 12.62 21.21
CA GLY A 307 10.24 11.69 21.62
C GLY A 307 10.36 10.32 20.96
N THR A 308 9.41 9.44 21.25
CA THR A 308 9.34 8.07 20.70
C THR A 308 7.90 7.67 20.34
N SER A 309 7.09 8.64 19.90
CA SER A 309 5.66 8.43 19.66
C SER A 309 5.40 7.49 18.49
N ILE A 310 6.17 7.59 17.40
CA ILE A 310 6.08 6.69 16.24
C ILE A 310 6.46 5.28 16.68
N THR A 311 7.53 5.14 17.45
CA THR A 311 7.99 3.85 17.95
C THR A 311 6.98 3.19 18.88
N GLN A 312 6.38 3.95 19.81
CA GLN A 312 5.34 3.45 20.73
C GLN A 312 4.08 3.01 19.99
N LEU A 313 3.67 3.75 18.95
CA LEU A 313 2.59 3.33 18.07
C LEU A 313 2.97 2.02 17.37
N MET A 314 4.17 1.92 16.79
CA MET A 314 4.60 0.75 16.04
C MET A 314 4.70 -0.51 16.91
N GLU A 315 5.17 -0.39 18.15
CA GLU A 315 5.29 -1.50 19.10
C GLU A 315 3.96 -2.25 19.30
N THR A 316 2.84 -1.54 19.27
CA THR A 316 1.49 -2.07 19.49
C THR A 316 0.72 -2.29 18.19
N SER A 317 1.39 -2.25 17.03
CA SER A 317 0.73 -2.18 15.73
C SER A 317 0.19 -3.50 15.17
N SER A 318 0.66 -4.66 15.65
CA SER A 318 0.34 -5.96 15.05
C SER A 318 -1.17 -6.24 14.98
N GLU A 319 -1.91 -6.00 16.07
CA GLU A 319 -3.35 -6.23 16.10
C GLU A 319 -4.12 -5.21 15.24
N ARG A 320 -3.70 -3.94 15.25
CA ARG A 320 -4.29 -2.90 14.38
C ARG A 320 -4.07 -3.22 12.91
N ASN A 321 -2.89 -3.70 12.54
CA ASN A 321 -2.58 -4.08 11.17
C ASN A 321 -3.37 -5.32 10.75
N PHE A 322 -3.52 -6.32 11.62
CA PHE A 322 -4.35 -7.49 11.35
C PHE A 322 -5.82 -7.11 11.12
N PHE A 323 -6.38 -6.24 11.97
CA PHE A 323 -7.73 -5.69 11.80
C PHE A 323 -7.87 -4.95 10.47
N GLU A 324 -6.99 -3.99 10.19
CA GLU A 324 -7.05 -3.17 8.98
C GLU A 324 -6.93 -4.01 7.69
N MET A 325 -5.99 -4.96 7.64
CA MET A 325 -5.81 -5.84 6.49
C MET A 325 -7.02 -6.76 6.27
N SER A 326 -7.74 -7.12 7.33
CA SER A 326 -8.96 -7.93 7.25
C SER A 326 -10.09 -7.25 6.46
N HIS A 327 -10.03 -5.92 6.27
CA HIS A 327 -11.06 -5.19 5.54
C HIS A 327 -11.03 -5.51 4.03
N HIS A 328 -9.85 -5.81 3.49
CA HIS A 328 -9.63 -5.84 2.03
C HIS A 328 -8.86 -7.07 1.52
N ARG A 329 -8.17 -7.84 2.39
CA ARG A 329 -7.49 -9.09 2.01
C ARG A 329 -8.35 -10.30 2.42
N VAL A 330 -8.86 -11.05 1.44
CA VAL A 330 -9.80 -12.16 1.67
C VAL A 330 -9.27 -13.24 2.65
N PRO A 331 -8.02 -13.72 2.55
CA PRO A 331 -7.54 -14.73 3.50
C PRO A 331 -7.41 -14.18 4.92
N VAL A 332 -6.93 -12.94 5.07
CA VAL A 332 -6.85 -12.22 6.36
C VAL A 332 -8.24 -12.01 6.95
N HIS A 333 -9.22 -11.63 6.11
CA HIS A 333 -10.61 -11.47 6.51
C HIS A 333 -11.16 -12.75 7.15
N ARG A 334 -10.93 -13.91 6.52
CA ARG A 334 -11.36 -15.22 7.05
C ARG A 334 -10.71 -15.54 8.39
N GLU A 335 -9.40 -15.33 8.49
CA GLU A 335 -8.65 -15.50 9.75
C GLU A 335 -9.20 -14.58 10.85
N PHE A 336 -9.41 -13.30 10.56
CA PHE A 336 -9.92 -12.34 11.54
C PHE A 336 -11.34 -12.68 12.00
N VAL A 337 -12.25 -12.95 11.06
CA VAL A 337 -13.66 -13.28 11.33
C VAL A 337 -13.77 -14.52 12.20
N SER A 338 -13.01 -15.58 11.87
CA SER A 338 -13.07 -16.83 12.63
C SER A 338 -12.63 -16.67 14.09
N ARG A 339 -11.73 -15.72 14.37
CA ARG A 339 -11.19 -15.47 15.72
C ARG A 339 -12.04 -14.49 16.52
N PHE A 340 -12.50 -13.40 15.89
CA PHE A 340 -13.05 -12.25 16.61
C PHE A 340 -14.50 -11.95 16.29
N CYS A 341 -15.02 -12.45 15.17
CA CYS A 341 -16.39 -12.18 14.74
C CYS A 341 -17.35 -13.40 14.80
N PRO A 342 -17.23 -14.36 15.76
CA PRO A 342 -18.24 -15.41 15.87
C PRO A 342 -19.61 -14.76 16.13
N ARG A 343 -20.68 -15.39 15.63
CA ARG A 343 -22.07 -14.91 15.75
C ARG A 343 -22.62 -15.10 17.18
N THR A 344 -21.90 -14.61 18.18
CA THR A 344 -22.36 -14.58 19.57
C THR A 344 -23.47 -13.54 19.72
N ARG A 345 -24.31 -13.70 20.74
CA ARG A 345 -25.37 -12.74 21.07
C ARG A 345 -24.85 -11.29 21.15
N GLY A 346 -23.66 -11.10 21.73
CA GLY A 346 -23.02 -9.78 21.84
C GLY A 346 -22.65 -9.19 20.49
N ASN A 347 -21.96 -9.95 19.64
CA ASN A 347 -21.57 -9.50 18.31
C ASN A 347 -22.77 -9.25 17.39
N VAL A 348 -23.80 -10.12 17.44
CA VAL A 348 -25.03 -9.95 16.65
C VAL A 348 -25.77 -8.68 17.07
N ARG A 349 -25.88 -8.38 18.37
CA ARG A 349 -26.47 -7.12 18.85
C ARG A 349 -25.67 -5.91 18.39
N ALA A 350 -24.34 -5.96 18.49
CA ALA A 350 -23.49 -4.88 18.02
C ALA A 350 -23.66 -4.64 16.52
N ALA A 351 -23.76 -5.70 15.70
CA ALA A 351 -24.02 -5.58 14.27
C ALA A 351 -25.38 -4.96 13.94
N LEU A 352 -26.42 -5.21 14.75
CA LEU A 352 -27.72 -4.54 14.63
C LEU A 352 -27.61 -3.03 14.90
N GLU A 353 -26.86 -2.61 15.93
CA GLU A 353 -26.63 -1.17 16.17
C GLU A 353 -25.80 -0.52 15.05
N GLU A 354 -24.82 -1.25 14.53
CA GLU A 354 -23.96 -0.76 13.46
C GLU A 354 -24.71 -0.59 12.13
N ILE A 355 -25.79 -1.34 11.88
CA ILE A 355 -26.56 -1.17 10.64
C ILE A 355 -27.26 0.19 10.59
N GLU A 356 -27.77 0.68 11.72
CA GLU A 356 -28.40 2.01 11.81
C GLU A 356 -27.35 3.10 11.55
N ARG A 357 -26.20 3.01 12.24
CA ARG A 357 -25.07 3.93 12.04
C ARG A 357 -24.50 3.88 10.62
N PHE A 358 -24.56 2.72 9.95
CA PHE A 358 -24.14 2.58 8.55
C PHE A 358 -25.10 3.32 7.62
N LEU A 359 -26.41 3.22 7.84
CA LEU A 359 -27.43 3.90 7.04
C LEU A 359 -27.38 5.42 7.19
N ASP A 360 -27.04 5.93 8.38
CA ASP A 360 -26.87 7.36 8.63
C ASP A 360 -25.75 7.99 7.77
N ILE A 361 -24.68 7.23 7.51
CA ILE A 361 -23.53 7.69 6.73
C ILE A 361 -23.71 7.38 5.23
N ASN A 362 -24.32 6.24 4.90
CA ASN A 362 -24.38 5.72 3.54
C ASN A 362 -25.77 5.94 2.92
N ALA A 363 -26.14 7.20 2.65
CA ALA A 363 -27.44 7.62 2.11
C ALA A 363 -27.89 6.95 0.79
N MET A 364 -26.98 6.23 0.14
CA MET A 364 -27.26 5.40 -1.04
C MET A 364 -28.00 4.08 -0.71
N PHE A 365 -28.08 3.70 0.56
CA PHE A 365 -28.89 2.60 1.07
C PHE A 365 -30.03 3.14 1.92
N LYS A 366 -31.19 2.48 1.88
CA LYS A 366 -32.36 2.80 2.70
C LYS A 366 -32.73 1.60 3.55
N ALA A 367 -33.34 1.84 4.71
CA ALA A 367 -33.86 0.78 5.58
C ALA A 367 -34.86 -0.15 4.86
N SER A 368 -35.57 0.37 3.85
CA SER A 368 -36.52 -0.37 3.02
C SER A 368 -35.89 -1.20 1.90
N ASP A 369 -34.57 -1.08 1.66
CA ASP A 369 -33.92 -1.82 0.59
C ASP A 369 -33.87 -3.31 0.94
N ASP A 370 -34.22 -4.18 -0.01
CA ASP A 370 -34.28 -5.63 0.19
C ASP A 370 -33.02 -6.21 0.83
N ALA A 371 -31.85 -5.70 0.44
CA ALA A 371 -30.56 -6.15 0.98
C ALA A 371 -30.44 -5.83 2.48
N ILE A 372 -30.88 -4.64 2.91
CA ILE A 372 -30.87 -4.23 4.31
C ILE A 372 -31.89 -5.04 5.11
N VAL A 373 -33.12 -5.14 4.61
CA VAL A 373 -34.19 -5.91 5.26
C VAL A 373 -33.77 -7.36 5.50
N ARG A 374 -33.16 -8.02 4.51
CA ARG A 374 -32.67 -9.39 4.65
C ARG A 374 -31.52 -9.52 5.64
N THR A 375 -30.60 -8.56 5.65
CA THR A 375 -29.51 -8.54 6.64
C THR A 375 -30.06 -8.39 8.06
N VAL A 376 -31.00 -7.49 8.31
CA VAL A 376 -31.65 -7.31 9.63
C VAL A 376 -32.39 -8.58 10.05
N GLN A 377 -33.23 -9.15 9.18
CA GLN A 377 -33.95 -10.39 9.48
C GLN A 377 -32.99 -11.55 9.83
N THR A 378 -31.85 -11.64 9.13
CA THR A 378 -30.83 -12.65 9.42
C THR A 378 -30.21 -12.43 10.80
N LEU A 379 -29.90 -11.18 11.15
CA LEU A 379 -29.38 -10.82 12.47
C LEU A 379 -30.38 -11.11 13.59
N GLU A 380 -31.66 -10.77 13.42
CA GLU A 380 -32.72 -11.04 14.39
C GLU A 380 -32.93 -12.55 14.59
N ALA A 381 -32.91 -13.33 13.51
CA ALA A 381 -32.98 -14.79 13.59
C ALA A 381 -31.79 -15.39 14.35
N LEU A 382 -30.57 -14.91 14.09
CA LEU A 382 -29.38 -15.32 14.83
C LEU A 382 -29.48 -14.96 16.31
N LEU A 383 -30.05 -13.80 16.65
CA LEU A 383 -30.21 -13.37 18.03
C LEU A 383 -31.15 -14.28 18.81
N TYR A 384 -32.23 -14.74 18.17
CA TYR A 384 -33.18 -15.71 18.74
C TYR A 384 -32.55 -17.11 18.92
N GLN A 385 -31.67 -17.53 18.00
CA GLN A 385 -30.97 -18.83 18.10
C GLN A 385 -29.85 -18.86 19.14
N CYS A 386 -29.40 -17.69 19.60
CA CYS A 386 -28.40 -17.57 20.67
C CYS A 386 -29.03 -17.57 22.09
N GLU A 387 -30.33 -17.80 22.20
CA GLU A 387 -31.03 -18.15 23.45
C GLU A 387 -30.88 -19.63 23.76
#